data_AF-A0A843H935-F1
#
_entry.id   AF-A0A843H935-F1
#
_cell.length_a   1.000
_cell.length_b   1.000
_cell.length_c   1.000
_cell.angle_alpha   90.00
_cell.angle_beta   90.00
_cell.angle_gamma   90.00
#
_symmetry.space_group_name_H-M   'P 1'
#
loop_
_entity.id
_entity.type
_entity.pdbx_description
1 polymer ?
#
loop_
_entity_poly.entity_id
_entity_poly.type
_entity_poly.pdbx_seq_one_letter_code
_entity_poly.pdbx_strand_id
1 'polypeptide(L)' 'MNELSQLINQTKKYLTQYDYDNVLKLCDKILEKDSHSRFAMEFKAISLYHKKDYKGSLELYEKLNRIYYNDDE' A
#
# COMPACT_ATOMS: atom_id res chain seq x y z
N MET A 1 -4.34 -7.16 -20.58
CA MET A 1 -4.42 -7.03 -19.11
C MET A 1 -3.08 -6.49 -18.65
N ASN A 2 -3.04 -5.32 -17.99
CA ASN A 2 -1.78 -4.69 -17.55
C ASN A 2 -1.25 -5.45 -16.32
N GLU A 3 0.06 -5.75 -16.27
CA GLU A 3 0.75 -6.38 -15.15
C GLU A 3 0.45 -5.67 -13.82
N LEU A 4 0.39 -4.33 -13.85
CA LEU A 4 0.03 -3.51 -12.69
C LEU A 4 -1.39 -3.81 -12.18
N SER A 5 -2.36 -3.96 -13.09
CA SER A 5 -3.74 -4.30 -12.73
C SER A 5 -3.83 -5.71 -12.13
N GLN A 6 -2.98 -6.64 -12.56
CA GLN A 6 -2.90 -7.98 -11.98
C GLN A 6 -2.37 -7.93 -10.54
N LEU A 7 -1.29 -7.18 -10.30
CA LEU A 7 -0.75 -6.98 -8.95
C LEU A 7 -1.79 -6.35 -8.02
N ILE A 8 -2.50 -5.33 -8.48
CA ILE A 8 -3.58 -4.67 -7.71
C ILE A 8 -4.68 -5.68 -7.35
N ASN A 9 -5.15 -6.48 -8.32
CA ASN A 9 -6.20 -7.47 -8.08
C ASN A 9 -5.76 -8.57 -7.11
N GLN A 10 -4.51 -9.05 -7.22
CA GLN A 10 -3.95 -10.00 -6.26
C GLN A 10 -3.85 -9.40 -4.87
N THR A 11 -3.41 -8.14 -4.76
CA THR A 11 -3.28 -7.43 -3.48
C THR A 11 -4.62 -7.36 -2.77
N LYS A 12 -5.68 -6.99 -3.48
CA LYS A 12 -7.05 -6.97 -2.94
C LYS A 12 -7.50 -8.34 -2.43
N LYS A 13 -7.21 -9.41 -3.19
CA LYS A 13 -7.54 -10.78 -2.79
C LYS A 13 -6.85 -11.17 -1.47
N TYR A 14 -5.55 -10.91 -1.34
CA TYR A 14 -4.84 -11.20 -0.09
C TYR A 14 -5.32 -10.35 1.08
N LEU A 15 -5.68 -9.09 0.84
CA LEU A 15 -6.26 -8.22 1.85
C LEU A 15 -7.58 -8.79 2.42
N THR A 16 -8.47 -9.29 1.56
CA THR A 16 -9.71 -9.94 2.00
C THR A 16 -9.48 -11.23 2.80
N GLN A 17 -8.30 -11.83 2.68
CA GLN A 17 -7.88 -13.01 3.43
C GLN A 17 -7.07 -12.67 4.68
N TYR A 18 -6.86 -11.36 4.94
CA TYR A 18 -6.00 -10.86 6.02
C TYR A 18 -4.55 -11.39 5.94
N ASP A 19 -4.10 -11.74 4.74
CA ASP A 19 -2.73 -12.20 4.47
C ASP A 19 -1.83 -10.98 4.21
N TYR A 20 -1.52 -10.29 5.31
CA TYR A 20 -0.76 -9.04 5.26
C TYR A 20 0.67 -9.23 4.76
N ASP A 21 1.26 -10.42 4.93
CA ASP A 21 2.60 -10.71 4.41
C ASP A 21 2.64 -10.70 2.89
N ASN A 22 1.65 -11.30 2.23
CA ASN A 22 1.55 -11.22 0.77
C ASN A 22 1.10 -9.84 0.28
N VAL A 23 0.25 -9.13 1.03
CA VAL A 23 -0.08 -7.73 0.71
C VAL A 23 1.17 -6.87 0.69
N LEU A 24 2.03 -6.94 1.73
CA LEU A 24 3.27 -6.16 1.79
C LEU A 24 4.19 -6.43 0.59
N LYS A 25 4.42 -7.71 0.25
CA LYS A 25 5.25 -8.09 -0.90
C LYS A 25 4.71 -7.55 -2.23
N LEU A 26 3.39 -7.56 -2.41
CA LEU A 26 2.77 -7.05 -3.63
C LEU A 26 2.78 -5.52 -3.67
N CYS A 27 2.53 -4.85 -2.55
CA CYS A 27 2.66 -3.41 -2.43
C CYS A 27 4.08 -2.95 -2.77
N ASP A 28 5.12 -3.65 -2.32
CA ASP A 28 6.52 -3.33 -2.68
C ASP A 28 6.74 -3.42 -4.20
N LYS A 29 6.27 -4.50 -4.84
CA LYS A 29 6.34 -4.65 -6.31
C LYS A 29 5.57 -3.57 -7.07
N ILE A 30 4.43 -3.14 -6.53
CA ILE A 30 3.67 -2.04 -7.13
C ILE A 30 4.45 -0.74 -7.00
N LEU A 31 5.05 -0.47 -5.84
CA LEU A 31 5.86 0.74 -5.58
C LEU A 31 7.16 0.79 -6.39
N GLU A 32 7.73 -0.36 -6.77
CA GLU A 32 8.85 -0.42 -7.72
C GLU A 32 8.45 0.07 -9.13
N LYS A 33 7.20 -0.16 -9.55
CA LYS A 33 6.68 0.23 -10.87
C LYS A 33 6.05 1.63 -10.85
N ASP A 34 5.38 1.97 -9.75
CA ASP A 34 4.72 3.24 -9.50
C ASP A 34 5.00 3.66 -8.06
N SER A 35 6.08 4.43 -7.88
CA SER A 35 6.56 4.89 -6.58
C SER A 35 5.61 5.84 -5.86
N HIS A 36 4.61 6.36 -6.56
CA HIS A 36 3.54 7.21 -6.04
C HIS A 36 2.18 6.51 -6.19
N SER A 37 2.15 5.19 -6.10
CA SER A 37 0.88 4.46 -6.07
C SER A 37 0.20 4.66 -4.72
N ARG A 38 -0.79 5.57 -4.66
CA ARG A 38 -1.63 5.77 -3.46
C ARG A 38 -2.17 4.44 -2.92
N PHE A 39 -2.68 3.60 -3.82
CA PHE A 39 -3.18 2.26 -3.51
C PHE A 39 -2.14 1.44 -2.74
N ALA A 40 -0.92 1.32 -3.28
CA ALA A 40 0.09 0.47 -2.67
C ALA A 40 0.58 1.02 -1.33
N MET A 41 0.76 2.34 -1.21
CA MET A 41 1.16 2.98 0.04
C MET A 41 0.11 2.79 1.13
N GLU A 42 -1.17 2.94 0.79
CA GLU A 42 -2.29 2.78 1.73
C GLU A 42 -2.41 1.34 2.22
N PHE A 43 -2.41 0.36 1.32
CA PHE A 43 -2.52 -1.05 1.72
C PHE A 43 -1.26 -1.56 2.42
N LYS A 44 -0.09 -0.99 2.13
CA LYS A 44 1.13 -1.25 2.88
C LYS A 44 1.00 -0.72 4.32
N ALA A 45 0.52 0.51 4.50
CA ALA A 45 0.30 1.11 5.81
C ALA A 45 -0.70 0.32 6.66
N ILE A 46 -1.83 -0.09 6.08
CA ILE A 46 -2.84 -0.95 6.73
C ILE A 46 -2.22 -2.27 7.16
N SER A 47 -1.44 -2.90 6.28
CA SER A 47 -0.81 -4.20 6.56
C SER A 47 0.22 -4.11 7.68
N LEU A 48 1.03 -3.04 7.72
CA LEU A 48 1.97 -2.79 8.81
C LEU A 48 1.23 -2.58 10.15
N TYR A 49 0.12 -1.84 10.15
CA TYR A 49 -0.73 -1.66 11.32
C TYR A 49 -1.22 -3.00 11.89
N HIS A 50 -1.75 -3.88 11.04
CA HIS A 50 -2.21 -5.20 11.47
C HIS A 50 -1.08 -6.12 11.92
N LYS A 51 0.13 -5.93 11.40
CA LYS A 51 1.35 -6.59 11.90
C LYS A 51 1.94 -5.95 13.16
N LYS A 52 1.28 -4.93 13.72
CA LYS A 52 1.72 -4.15 14.89
C LYS A 52 3.00 -3.33 14.67
N ASP A 53 3.40 -3.15 13.41
CA ASP A 53 4.43 -2.16 13.05
C ASP A 53 3.76 -0.78 12.90
N TYR A 54 3.40 -0.21 14.05
CA TYR A 54 2.72 1.07 14.11
C TYR A 54 3.60 2.22 13.63
N LYS A 55 4.92 2.12 13.82
CA LYS A 55 5.86 3.14 13.38
C LYS A 55 5.93 3.19 11.86
N GLY A 56 6.16 2.04 11.21
CA GLY A 56 6.19 1.98 9.75
C GLY A 56 4.84 2.33 9.11
N SER A 57 3.74 1.94 9.75
CA SER A 57 2.39 2.35 9.32
C SER A 57 2.20 3.87 9.37
N LEU A 58 2.55 4.51 10.49
CA LEU A 58 2.44 5.96 10.67
C LEU A 58 3.29 6.72 9.66
N GLU A 59 4.54 6.33 9.45
CA GLU A 59 5.43 6.95 8.46
C GLU A 59 4.84 6.94 7.05
N LEU A 60 4.18 5.84 6.65
CA LEU A 60 3.50 5.76 5.36
C LEU A 60 2.25 6.65 5.28
N TYR A 61 1.45 6.72 6.35
CA TYR A 61 0.29 7.62 6.38
C TYR A 61 0.70 9.09 6.35
N GLU A 62 1.76 9.47 7.07
CA GLU A 62 2.31 10.83 6.98
C GLU A 62 2.82 11.15 5.58
N LYS A 63 3.50 10.19 4.93
CA LYS A 63 3.95 10.36 3.54
C LYS A 63 2.77 10.50 2.57
N LEU A 64 1.73 9.68 2.72
CA LEU A 64 0.49 9.77 1.95
C LEU A 64 -0.16 11.15 2.11
N ASN A 65 -0.30 11.64 3.35
CA ASN A 65 -0.87 12.97 3.60
C ASN A 65 -0.03 14.06 2.93
N ARG A 66 1.30 14.04 3.05
CA ARG A 66 2.15 15.06 2.40
C ARG A 66 2.01 15.09 0.87
N ILE A 67 1.75 13.94 0.24
CA ILE A 67 1.62 13.83 -1.22
C ILE A 67 0.21 14.20 -1.70
N TYR A 68 -0.84 13.75 -1.01
CA TYR A 68 -2.22 13.83 -1.51
C TYR A 68 -3.15 14.77 -0.73
N TYR A 69 -2.76 15.23 0.46
CA TYR A 69 -3.58 16.13 1.29
C TYR A 69 -3.27 17.61 1.03
N ASN A 70 -2.14 17.91 0.39
CA ASN A 70 -1.78 19.27 -0.05
C ASN A 70 -2.28 19.62 -1.46
N ASP A 71 -3.08 18.76 -2.09
CA ASP A 71 -3.69 18.99 -3.42
C ASP A 71 -5.04 19.75 -3.35
N ASP A 72 -5.48 20.17 -2.15
CA ASP A 72 -6.75 20.90 -1.90
C ASP A 72 -6.56 22.41 -1.57
N GLU A 73 -5.51 23.07 -2.09
CA GLU A 73 -5.40 24.56 -2.14
C GLU A 73 -5.40 25.07 -3.59
#